data_AF-A0A5J4WBV5-F1
#
_entry.id   AF-A0A5J4WBV5-F1
#
_cell.length_a   1.000
_cell.length_b   1.000
_cell.length_c   1.000
_cell.angle_alpha   90.00
_cell.angle_beta   90.00
_cell.angle_gamma   90.00
#
_symmetry.space_group_name_H-M   'P 1'
#
loop_
_entity.id
_entity.type
_entity.pdbx_description
1 polymer ?
#
loop_
_entity_poly.entity_id
_entity_poly.type
_entity_poly.pdbx_seq_one_letter_code
_entity_poly.pdbx_strand_id
1 'polypeptide(L)'
;MVQRLTLRRRNPYHTARNRVVPIKTPGGRLVYHYLKKRSKGVVCGDCRGEIHGIPHLVRKDMSRIKKSQRTIARAYGGSRCAKCVRNRILRAFLTEEQKIVKRLKKAKAPLLLKKAKRAEKRKALKEKEQKEKLRKRDEENLARGRGGRGAKKIEEPKKPEKAEKPKKEKPKKEKEPKKEKEPKKEKELPKEKE
;
A
#
# COMPACT_ATOMS: atom_id res chain seq x y z
N MET A 1 -44.70 -39.04 -33.26
CA MET A 1 -44.91 -37.58 -33.17
C MET A 1 -44.26 -37.06 -31.88
N VAL A 2 -43.44 -36.01 -31.92
CA VAL A 2 -42.77 -35.47 -30.72
C VAL A 2 -43.76 -34.66 -29.88
N GLN A 3 -43.76 -34.85 -28.56
CA GLN A 3 -44.69 -34.14 -27.66
C GLN A 3 -44.29 -32.66 -27.54
N ARG A 4 -45.16 -31.76 -27.99
CA ARG A 4 -45.03 -30.30 -27.82
C ARG A 4 -45.53 -29.88 -26.42
N LEU A 5 -44.96 -28.82 -25.86
CA LEU A 5 -45.23 -28.36 -24.50
C LEU A 5 -45.66 -26.91 -24.46
N THR A 6 -46.53 -26.58 -23.52
CA THR A 6 -47.02 -25.22 -23.26
C THR A 6 -46.52 -24.69 -21.91
N LEU A 7 -46.23 -23.39 -21.85
CA LEU A 7 -45.86 -22.73 -20.59
C LEU A 7 -47.08 -22.69 -19.66
N ARG A 8 -46.87 -23.04 -18.39
CA ARG A 8 -47.92 -23.10 -17.35
C ARG A 8 -48.18 -21.79 -16.60
N ARG A 9 -47.34 -20.77 -16.78
CA ARG A 9 -47.42 -19.47 -16.08
C ARG A 9 -47.95 -18.42 -17.05
N ARG A 10 -48.57 -17.38 -16.51
CA ARG A 10 -49.12 -16.25 -17.29
C ARG A 10 -48.08 -15.56 -18.19
N ASN A 11 -46.79 -15.60 -17.86
CA ASN A 11 -45.75 -14.97 -18.70
C ASN A 11 -45.44 -15.86 -19.92
N PRO A 12 -45.76 -15.42 -21.16
CA PRO A 12 -45.49 -16.21 -22.36
C PRO A 12 -44.05 -16.04 -22.88
N TYR A 13 -43.31 -15.03 -22.39
CA TYR A 13 -42.02 -14.64 -22.96
C TYR A 13 -40.85 -15.42 -22.34
N HIS A 14 -39.80 -15.63 -23.15
CA HIS A 14 -38.55 -16.27 -22.75
C HIS A 14 -37.64 -15.30 -21.98
N THR A 15 -37.97 -15.07 -20.71
CA THR A 15 -37.20 -14.19 -19.82
C THR A 15 -36.34 -14.97 -18.82
N ALA A 16 -35.34 -14.33 -18.21
CA ALA A 16 -34.49 -14.97 -17.20
C ALA A 16 -35.25 -15.51 -15.97
N ARG A 17 -36.45 -14.99 -15.68
CA ARG A 17 -37.35 -15.49 -14.62
C ARG A 17 -38.18 -16.70 -15.07
N ASN A 18 -38.39 -16.84 -16.38
CA ASN A 18 -39.28 -17.82 -17.00
C ASN A 18 -38.51 -18.96 -17.69
N ARG A 19 -37.28 -19.26 -17.23
CA ARG A 19 -36.50 -20.39 -17.72
C ARG A 19 -37.17 -21.70 -17.31
N VAL A 20 -37.29 -22.63 -18.24
CA VAL A 20 -37.98 -23.92 -18.06
C VAL A 20 -37.08 -25.07 -18.48
N VAL A 21 -37.33 -26.25 -17.89
CA VAL A 21 -36.72 -27.53 -18.29
C VAL A 21 -37.85 -28.53 -18.52
N PRO A 22 -37.86 -29.25 -19.67
CA PRO A 22 -38.80 -30.34 -19.89
C PRO A 22 -38.38 -31.55 -19.03
N ILE A 23 -39.30 -32.06 -18.21
CA ILE A 23 -39.07 -33.23 -17.35
C ILE A 23 -40.17 -34.25 -17.64
N LYS A 24 -39.81 -35.54 -17.70
CA LYS A 24 -40.77 -36.64 -17.77
C LYS A 24 -41.34 -36.88 -16.38
N THR A 25 -42.65 -36.80 -16.27
CA THR A 25 -43.37 -37.12 -15.03
C THR A 25 -43.54 -38.64 -14.90
N PRO A 26 -43.77 -39.17 -13.68
CA PRO A 26 -44.03 -40.60 -13.47
C PRO A 26 -45.19 -41.15 -14.33
N GLY A 27 -46.19 -40.33 -14.64
CA GLY A 27 -47.29 -40.68 -15.55
C GLY A 27 -46.94 -40.66 -17.04
N GLY A 28 -45.65 -40.63 -17.40
CA GLY A 28 -45.17 -40.69 -18.79
C GLY A 28 -45.33 -39.41 -19.61
N ARG A 29 -45.87 -38.32 -19.03
CA ARG A 29 -46.08 -37.04 -19.72
C ARG A 29 -44.86 -36.13 -19.58
N LEU A 30 -44.42 -35.51 -20.66
CA LEU A 30 -43.45 -34.42 -20.60
C LEU A 30 -44.13 -33.12 -20.10
N VAL A 31 -43.50 -32.44 -19.14
CA VAL A 31 -44.02 -31.20 -18.55
C VAL A 31 -42.87 -30.21 -18.31
N TYR A 32 -43.13 -28.91 -18.48
CA TYR A 32 -42.17 -27.86 -18.10
C TYR A 32 -42.14 -27.63 -16.59
N HIS A 33 -40.95 -27.73 -16.01
CA HIS A 33 -40.63 -27.25 -14.67
C HIS A 33 -39.87 -25.93 -14.74
N TYR A 34 -40.24 -24.98 -13.88
CA TYR A 34 -39.60 -23.67 -13.82
C TYR A 34 -38.34 -23.70 -12.99
N LEU A 35 -37.23 -23.24 -13.58
CA LEU A 35 -35.99 -23.05 -12.85
C LEU A 35 -36.01 -21.74 -12.08
N LYS A 36 -35.44 -21.76 -10.87
CA LYS A 36 -35.12 -20.54 -10.12
C LYS A 36 -33.87 -19.88 -10.73
N LYS A 37 -33.74 -18.57 -10.54
CA LYS A 37 -32.51 -17.85 -10.91
C LYS A 37 -31.34 -18.34 -10.07
N ARG A 38 -30.21 -18.58 -10.72
CA ARG A 38 -28.94 -18.87 -10.02
C ARG A 38 -28.42 -17.58 -9.38
N SER A 39 -27.92 -17.67 -8.14
CA SER A 39 -27.23 -16.55 -7.50
C SER A 39 -25.74 -16.60 -7.80
N LYS A 40 -25.08 -15.44 -7.75
CA LYS A 40 -23.62 -15.35 -7.92
C LYS A 40 -22.85 -15.84 -6.68
N GLY A 41 -23.53 -16.07 -5.56
CA GLY A 41 -22.90 -16.40 -4.27
C GLY A 41 -22.24 -15.21 -3.59
N VAL A 42 -21.48 -15.52 -2.54
CA VAL A 42 -20.83 -14.51 -1.70
C VAL A 42 -19.42 -14.23 -2.21
N VAL A 43 -19.12 -12.95 -2.38
CA VAL A 43 -17.90 -12.46 -3.00
C VAL A 43 -17.05 -11.72 -1.96
N CYS A 44 -15.73 -11.86 -2.05
CA CYS A 44 -14.78 -11.15 -1.20
C CYS A 44 -14.78 -9.64 -1.47
N GLY A 45 -14.83 -8.83 -0.41
CA GLY A 45 -14.83 -7.37 -0.54
C GLY A 45 -13.51 -6.74 -1.04
N ASP A 46 -12.36 -7.43 -0.92
CA ASP A 46 -11.08 -6.89 -1.38
C ASP A 46 -10.77 -7.35 -2.82
N CYS A 47 -10.67 -8.66 -3.04
CA CYS A 47 -10.22 -9.23 -4.32
C CYS A 47 -11.35 -9.59 -5.28
N ARG A 48 -12.62 -9.44 -4.88
CA ARG A 48 -13.80 -9.87 -5.64
C ARG A 48 -13.82 -11.36 -6.04
N GLY A 49 -12.96 -12.18 -5.41
CA GLY A 49 -12.98 -13.64 -5.57
C GLY A 49 -14.11 -14.28 -4.78
N GLU A 50 -14.52 -15.47 -5.19
CA GLU A 50 -15.57 -16.23 -4.52
C GLU A 50 -15.11 -16.70 -3.12
N ILE A 51 -16.05 -16.75 -2.18
CA ILE A 51 -15.80 -17.24 -0.83
C ILE A 51 -16.25 -18.70 -0.74
N HIS A 52 -15.28 -19.61 -0.63
CA HIS A 52 -15.53 -21.04 -0.46
C HIS A 52 -16.19 -21.36 0.89
N GLY A 53 -16.99 -22.43 0.90
CA GLY A 53 -17.68 -22.92 2.09
C GLY A 53 -19.05 -22.27 2.35
N ILE A 54 -19.49 -21.34 1.49
CA ILE A 54 -20.82 -20.74 1.56
C ILE A 54 -21.59 -21.10 0.28
N PRO A 55 -22.81 -21.67 0.38
CA PRO A 55 -23.57 -22.09 -0.78
C PRO A 55 -24.10 -20.90 -1.60
N HIS A 56 -24.19 -21.08 -2.92
CA HIS A 56 -24.74 -20.08 -3.84
C HIS A 56 -26.27 -20.14 -3.83
N LEU A 57 -26.89 -19.47 -2.85
CA LEU A 57 -28.34 -19.42 -2.68
C LEU A 57 -28.90 -18.02 -2.97
N VAL A 58 -30.20 -17.95 -3.28
CA VAL A 58 -30.92 -16.68 -3.39
C VAL A 58 -31.21 -16.16 -1.98
N ARG A 59 -31.32 -14.84 -1.81
CA ARG A 59 -31.56 -14.16 -0.50
C ARG A 59 -32.60 -14.85 0.39
N LYS A 60 -33.75 -15.27 -0.18
CA LYS A 60 -34.84 -15.95 0.56
C LYS A 60 -34.46 -17.35 1.06
N ASP A 61 -33.64 -18.07 0.32
CA ASP A 61 -33.18 -19.41 0.70
C ASP A 61 -31.99 -19.30 1.67
N MET A 62 -31.16 -18.25 1.53
CA MET A 62 -30.05 -17.95 2.44
C MET A 62 -30.50 -17.65 3.87
N SER A 63 -31.67 -17.05 4.07
CA SER A 63 -32.21 -16.80 5.42
C SER A 63 -32.71 -18.05 6.12
N ARG A 64 -33.05 -19.11 5.36
CA ARG A 64 -33.61 -20.37 5.88
C ARG A 64 -32.55 -21.37 6.32
N ILE A 65 -31.35 -21.30 5.78
CA ILE A 65 -30.27 -22.24 6.12
C ILE A 65 -29.69 -21.99 7.52
N LYS A 66 -29.03 -23.00 8.09
CA LYS A 66 -28.38 -22.92 9.40
C LYS A 66 -27.24 -21.88 9.39
N LYS A 67 -26.89 -21.32 10.56
CA LYS A 67 -25.80 -20.34 10.68
C LYS A 67 -24.45 -20.90 10.22
N SER A 68 -24.16 -22.16 10.55
CA SER A 68 -22.92 -22.84 10.15
C SER A 68 -22.69 -22.86 8.64
N GLN A 69 -23.75 -22.93 7.83
CA GLN A 69 -23.66 -22.91 6.37
C GLN A 69 -23.54 -21.48 5.80
N ARG A 70 -23.87 -20.44 6.58
CA ARG A 70 -23.80 -19.03 6.17
C ARG A 70 -22.44 -18.39 6.46
N THR A 71 -21.71 -18.92 7.44
CA THR A 71 -20.51 -18.29 7.99
C THR A 71 -19.34 -19.26 8.00
N ILE A 72 -18.12 -18.71 8.01
CA ILE A 72 -16.88 -19.50 8.13
C ILE A 72 -16.22 -19.16 9.45
N ALA A 73 -15.70 -20.17 10.16
CA ALA A 73 -15.01 -20.02 11.44
C ALA A 73 -13.59 -19.42 11.28
N ARG A 74 -13.51 -18.14 10.90
CA ARG A 74 -12.27 -17.34 10.89
C ARG A 74 -12.58 -15.85 11.06
N ALA A 75 -11.56 -15.05 11.35
CA ALA A 75 -11.68 -13.59 11.31
C ALA A 75 -12.16 -13.11 9.92
N TYR A 76 -13.16 -12.24 9.91
CA TYR A 76 -13.84 -11.75 8.69
C TYR A 76 -14.43 -12.88 7.81
N GLY A 77 -14.80 -14.01 8.40
CA GLY A 77 -15.49 -15.11 7.72
C GLY A 77 -16.73 -14.64 6.95
N GLY A 78 -16.92 -15.16 5.75
CA GLY A 78 -18.05 -14.80 4.88
C GLY A 78 -18.01 -13.40 4.25
N SER A 79 -17.06 -12.54 4.60
CA SER A 79 -16.87 -11.24 3.93
C SER A 79 -15.53 -11.15 3.19
N ARG A 80 -14.50 -11.83 3.70
CA ARG A 80 -13.15 -11.84 3.13
C ARG A 80 -12.64 -13.26 2.91
N CYS A 81 -11.89 -13.48 1.84
CA CYS A 81 -11.20 -14.74 1.57
C CYS A 81 -9.96 -14.90 2.47
N ALA A 82 -9.49 -16.13 2.65
CA ALA A 82 -8.34 -16.42 3.52
C ALA A 82 -7.07 -15.66 3.12
N LYS A 83 -6.82 -15.51 1.82
CA LYS A 83 -5.67 -14.76 1.27
C LYS A 83 -5.71 -13.29 1.69
N CYS A 84 -6.87 -12.63 1.58
CA CYS A 84 -7.01 -11.23 1.98
C CYS A 84 -6.92 -11.03 3.49
N VAL A 85 -7.44 -11.97 4.29
CA VAL A 85 -7.30 -11.92 5.76
C VAL A 85 -5.82 -12.05 6.16
N ARG A 86 -5.07 -12.99 5.57
CA ARG A 86 -3.62 -13.11 5.80
C ARG A 86 -2.87 -11.81 5.48
N ASN A 87 -3.16 -11.21 4.33
CA ASN A 87 -2.53 -9.96 3.93
C ASN A 87 -2.87 -8.80 4.88
N ARG A 88 -4.09 -8.76 5.42
CA ARG A 88 -4.48 -7.77 6.44
C ARG A 88 -3.67 -7.93 7.73
N ILE A 89 -3.53 -9.16 8.21
CA ILE A 89 -2.75 -9.47 9.41
C ILE A 89 -1.28 -9.06 9.22
N LEU A 90 -0.66 -9.49 8.11
CA LEU A 90 0.74 -9.17 7.81
C LEU A 90 0.97 -7.66 7.63
N ARG A 91 0.08 -6.97 6.91
CA ARG A 91 0.20 -5.52 6.73
C ARG A 91 0.04 -4.77 8.04
N ALA A 92 -0.93 -5.15 8.88
CA ALA A 92 -1.12 -4.53 10.19
C ALA A 92 0.14 -4.69 11.06
N PHE A 93 0.64 -5.93 11.17
CA PHE A 93 1.84 -6.23 11.95
C PHE A 93 3.06 -5.44 11.46
N LEU A 94 3.44 -5.57 10.18
CA LEU A 94 4.61 -4.89 9.64
C LEU A 94 4.51 -3.37 9.71
N THR A 95 3.30 -2.82 9.56
CA THR A 95 3.09 -1.38 9.66
C THR A 95 3.32 -0.89 11.10
N GLU A 96 2.85 -1.63 12.10
CA GLU A 96 3.11 -1.30 13.51
C GLU A 96 4.60 -1.42 13.86
N GLU A 97 5.27 -2.49 13.42
CA GLU A 97 6.72 -2.64 13.61
C GLU A 97 7.51 -1.48 12.98
N GLN A 98 7.17 -1.11 11.74
CA GLN A 98 7.78 0.04 11.08
C GLN A 98 7.51 1.36 11.81
N LYS A 99 6.30 1.54 12.39
CA LYS A 99 5.98 2.73 13.20
C LYS A 99 6.85 2.79 14.44
N ILE A 100 7.05 1.67 15.14
CA ILE A 100 7.92 1.58 16.32
C ILE A 100 9.36 1.95 15.94
N VAL A 101 9.91 1.32 14.90
CA VAL A 101 11.27 1.60 14.42
C VAL A 101 11.44 3.07 14.03
N LYS A 102 10.45 3.66 13.35
CA LYS A 102 10.46 5.10 12.99
C LYS A 102 10.46 5.98 14.23
N ARG A 103 9.68 5.67 15.27
CA ARG A 103 9.67 6.40 16.55
C ARG A 103 11.02 6.30 17.26
N LEU A 104 11.60 5.10 17.34
CA LEU A 104 12.90 4.87 17.96
C LEU A 104 14.04 5.60 17.22
N LYS A 105 14.05 5.56 15.88
CA LYS A 105 15.03 6.31 15.07
C LYS A 105 14.91 7.81 15.29
N LYS A 106 13.69 8.36 15.33
CA LYS A 106 13.44 9.78 15.63
C LYS A 106 13.92 10.15 17.03
N ALA A 107 13.70 9.31 18.04
CA ALA A 107 14.15 9.55 19.41
C ALA A 107 15.69 9.47 19.56
N LYS A 108 16.35 8.53 18.86
CA LYS A 108 17.82 8.35 18.92
C LYS A 108 18.58 9.38 18.06
N ALA A 109 18.00 9.87 16.97
CA ALA A 109 18.63 10.84 16.06
C ALA A 109 19.27 12.06 16.77
N PRO A 110 18.61 12.78 17.69
CA PRO A 110 19.22 13.91 18.39
C PRO A 110 20.38 13.49 19.30
N LEU A 111 20.32 12.30 19.93
CA LEU A 111 21.40 11.79 20.76
C LEU A 111 22.64 11.44 19.93
N LEU A 112 22.44 10.85 18.74
CA LEU A 112 23.53 10.54 17.81
C LEU A 112 24.19 11.81 17.27
N LEU A 113 23.39 12.83 16.92
CA LEU A 113 23.92 14.14 16.51
C LEU A 113 24.73 14.81 17.64
N LYS A 114 24.24 14.75 18.88
CA LYS A 114 24.99 15.25 20.05
C LYS A 114 26.30 14.48 20.25
N LYS A 115 26.30 13.15 20.10
CA LYS A 115 27.52 12.32 20.19
C LYS A 115 28.51 12.64 19.07
N ALA A 116 28.05 12.80 17.83
CA ALA A 116 28.90 13.16 16.68
C ALA A 116 29.57 14.54 16.89
N LYS A 117 28.80 15.56 17.29
CA LYS A 117 29.34 16.90 17.61
C LYS A 117 30.37 16.85 18.75
N ARG A 118 30.11 16.06 19.80
CA ARG A 118 31.07 15.86 20.91
C ARG A 118 32.37 15.19 20.44
N ALA A 119 32.27 14.22 19.52
CA ALA A 119 33.43 13.54 18.95
C ALA A 119 34.29 14.47 18.09
N GLU A 120 33.68 15.30 17.23
CA GLU A 120 34.39 16.31 16.45
C GLU A 120 35.09 17.35 17.34
N LYS A 121 34.42 17.83 18.38
CA LYS A 121 35.00 18.79 19.33
C LYS A 121 36.22 18.20 20.06
N ARG A 122 36.18 16.91 20.41
CA ARG A 122 37.32 16.19 21.00
C ARG A 122 38.49 16.03 20.03
N LYS A 123 38.22 15.76 18.75
CA LYS A 123 39.28 15.69 17.72
C LYS A 123 39.97 17.04 17.53
N ALA A 124 39.20 18.12 17.43
CA ALA A 124 39.74 19.47 17.28
C ALA A 124 40.60 19.92 18.48
N LEU A 125 40.22 19.53 19.71
CA LEU A 125 41.02 19.78 20.91
C LEU A 125 42.36 19.05 20.89
N LYS A 126 42.37 17.76 20.53
CA LYS A 126 43.61 16.98 20.40
C LYS A 126 44.55 17.53 19.34
N GLU A 127 44.00 18.00 18.21
CA GLU A 127 44.79 18.59 17.13
C GLU A 127 45.42 19.93 17.55
N LYS A 128 44.72 20.74 18.37
CA LYS A 128 45.27 21.97 18.96
C LYS A 128 46.39 21.67 19.96
N GLU A 129 46.20 20.71 20.87
CA GLU A 129 47.26 20.29 21.81
C GLU A 129 48.50 19.75 21.08
N GLN A 130 48.32 18.98 19.99
CA GLN A 130 49.42 18.50 19.18
C GLN A 130 50.19 19.65 18.50
N LYS A 131 49.49 20.63 17.94
CA LYS A 131 50.11 21.84 17.37
C LYS A 131 50.84 22.68 18.41
N GLU A 132 50.30 22.82 19.62
CA GLU A 132 50.94 23.56 20.70
C GLU A 132 52.21 22.85 21.20
N LYS A 133 52.19 21.52 21.33
CA LYS A 133 53.38 20.72 21.68
C LYS A 133 54.46 20.83 20.60
N LEU A 134 54.08 20.82 19.32
CA LEU A 134 55.01 21.07 18.21
C LEU A 134 55.65 22.46 18.32
N ARG A 135 54.84 23.51 18.53
CA ARG A 135 55.35 24.88 18.72
C ARG A 135 56.33 25.01 19.88
N LYS A 136 56.00 24.45 21.05
CA LYS A 136 56.90 24.46 22.22
C LYS A 136 58.21 23.73 21.95
N ARG A 137 58.16 22.63 21.20
CA ARG A 137 59.34 21.87 20.77
C ARG A 137 60.21 22.69 19.80
N ASP A 138 59.59 23.40 18.86
CA ASP A 138 60.28 24.27 17.90
C ASP A 138 60.95 25.46 18.62
N GLU A 139 60.27 26.08 19.60
CA GLU A 139 60.83 27.12 20.48
C GLU A 139 62.02 26.61 21.31
N GLU A 140 61.89 25.44 21.92
CA GLU A 140 62.96 24.82 22.73
C GLU A 140 64.19 24.45 21.87
N ASN A 141 63.97 24.00 20.63
CA ASN A 141 65.04 23.72 19.67
C ASN A 141 65.75 25.01 19.22
N LEU A 142 65.01 26.12 19.07
CA LEU A 142 65.56 27.43 18.73
C LEU A 142 66.44 27.98 19.87
N ALA A 143 65.99 27.85 21.13
CA ALA A 143 66.71 28.28 22.33
C ALA A 143 67.99 27.48 22.62
N ARG A 144 68.03 26.20 22.24
CA ARG A 144 69.22 25.33 22.38
C ARG A 144 70.30 25.56 21.31
N GLY A 145 70.16 26.55 20.44
CA GLY A 145 71.15 26.88 19.41
C GLY A 145 71.30 25.82 18.32
N ARG A 146 70.38 24.85 18.23
CA ARG A 146 70.34 23.86 17.14
C ARG A 146 69.50 24.38 15.96
N GLY A 147 69.88 25.55 15.45
CA GLY A 147 69.32 26.11 14.22
C GLY A 147 69.86 25.36 13.00
N GLY A 148 69.25 24.23 12.65
CA GLY A 148 69.47 23.58 11.37
C GLY A 148 68.93 24.45 10.23
N ARG A 149 69.83 24.84 9.32
CA ARG A 149 69.54 25.57 8.07
C ARG A 149 68.34 24.96 7.34
N GLY A 150 67.37 25.81 6.97
CA GLY A 150 66.32 25.40 6.03
C GLY A 150 65.02 26.16 6.15
N ALA A 151 65.05 27.49 6.15
CA ALA A 151 63.85 28.28 5.85
C ALA A 151 63.46 28.04 4.38
N LYS A 152 62.64 27.03 4.11
CA LYS A 152 61.82 27.02 2.89
C LYS A 152 60.70 28.04 3.09
N LYS A 153 60.69 29.06 2.25
CA LYS A 153 59.58 30.00 2.06
C LYS A 153 58.25 29.26 2.13
N ILE A 154 57.38 29.68 3.04
CA ILE A 154 55.95 29.37 2.99
C ILE A 154 55.41 30.18 1.82
N GLU A 155 55.20 29.53 0.67
CA GLU A 155 54.30 30.09 -0.34
C GLU A 155 52.87 30.05 0.22
N GLU A 156 52.22 31.21 0.24
CA GLU A 156 50.80 31.32 0.56
C GLU A 156 49.98 30.42 -0.37
N PRO A 157 49.13 29.51 0.13
CA PRO A 157 48.14 28.87 -0.72
C PRO A 157 47.14 29.94 -1.19
N LYS A 158 47.18 30.22 -2.50
CA LYS A 158 46.15 30.98 -3.22
C LYS A 158 44.76 30.54 -2.77
N LYS A 159 43.89 31.51 -2.46
CA LYS A 159 42.45 31.30 -2.23
C LYS A 159 41.88 30.40 -3.33
N PRO A 160 41.19 29.29 -3.03
CA PRO A 160 40.35 28.65 -4.02
C PRO A 160 39.19 29.60 -4.35
N GLU A 161 39.08 29.93 -5.64
CA GLU A 161 37.90 30.53 -6.24
C GLU A 161 36.64 29.74 -5.87
N LYS A 162 35.52 30.46 -5.81
CA LYS A 162 34.19 29.95 -5.50
C LYS A 162 33.84 28.78 -6.42
N ALA A 163 33.92 27.55 -5.91
CA ALA A 163 33.22 26.43 -6.51
C ALA A 163 31.72 26.64 -6.31
N GLU A 164 31.05 26.96 -7.42
CA GLU A 164 29.62 27.06 -7.58
C GLU A 164 28.89 25.85 -6.96
N LYS A 165 27.81 26.13 -6.24
CA LYS A 165 26.89 25.12 -5.70
C LYS A 165 26.41 24.24 -6.86
N PRO A 166 26.46 22.88 -6.78
CA PRO A 166 25.57 22.09 -7.60
C PRO A 166 24.14 22.49 -7.19
N LYS A 167 23.42 23.10 -8.15
CA LYS A 167 21.99 23.35 -8.06
C LYS A 167 21.34 22.03 -7.64
N LYS A 168 20.73 22.00 -6.46
CA LYS A 168 19.63 21.07 -6.20
C LYS A 168 18.60 21.35 -7.28
N GLU A 169 18.59 20.54 -8.34
CA GLU A 169 17.35 20.28 -9.04
C GLU A 169 16.35 19.88 -7.96
N LYS A 170 15.33 20.73 -7.78
CA LYS A 170 14.12 20.34 -7.08
C LYS A 170 13.69 19.02 -7.74
N PRO A 171 13.33 17.97 -7.00
CA PRO A 171 12.48 16.95 -7.60
C PRO A 171 11.31 17.74 -8.21
N LYS A 172 11.13 17.60 -9.53
CA LYS A 172 9.93 18.08 -10.19
C LYS A 172 8.79 17.58 -9.30
N LYS A 173 7.96 18.51 -8.83
CA LYS A 173 6.56 18.18 -8.57
C LYS A 173 6.15 17.42 -9.83
N GLU A 174 6.04 16.10 -9.74
CA GLU A 174 5.03 15.44 -10.55
C GLU A 174 3.79 16.26 -10.26
N LYS A 175 3.37 17.01 -11.28
CA LYS A 175 2.01 17.50 -11.35
C LYS A 175 1.19 16.29 -10.96
N GLU A 176 0.40 16.40 -9.89
CA GLU A 176 -0.84 15.66 -9.82
C GLU A 176 -1.39 15.66 -11.26
N PRO A 177 -1.74 14.51 -11.84
CA PRO A 177 -2.49 14.55 -13.08
C PRO A 177 -3.63 15.53 -12.79
N LYS A 178 -3.66 16.61 -13.58
CA LYS A 178 -4.82 17.50 -13.61
C LYS A 178 -5.99 16.54 -13.58
N LYS A 179 -6.90 16.71 -12.61
CA LYS A 179 -8.29 16.33 -12.81
C LYS A 179 -8.57 16.68 -14.27
N GLU A 180 -8.66 15.66 -15.13
CA GLU A 180 -9.45 15.83 -16.32
C GLU A 180 -10.74 16.40 -15.77
N LYS A 181 -11.01 17.66 -16.17
CA LYS A 181 -12.38 18.12 -16.17
C LYS A 181 -13.10 16.99 -16.88
N GLU A 182 -13.86 16.19 -16.14
CA GLU A 182 -14.99 15.51 -16.74
C GLU A 182 -15.65 16.59 -17.62
N PRO A 183 -15.83 16.36 -18.93
CA PRO A 183 -16.72 17.23 -19.67
C PRO A 183 -17.99 17.28 -18.83
N LYS A 184 -18.44 18.49 -18.49
CA LYS A 184 -19.76 18.71 -17.92
C LYS A 184 -20.70 17.95 -18.84
N LYS A 185 -21.09 16.73 -18.44
CA LYS A 185 -22.25 16.07 -19.01
C LYS A 185 -23.36 17.00 -18.62
N GLU A 186 -23.89 17.69 -19.61
CA GLU A 186 -25.06 18.51 -19.49
C GLU A 186 -26.06 17.79 -18.60
N LYS A 187 -26.66 18.56 -17.69
CA LYS A 187 -27.96 18.22 -17.14
C LYS A 187 -28.89 17.99 -18.32
N GLU A 188 -29.00 16.75 -18.79
CA GLU A 188 -30.27 16.29 -19.35
C GLU A 188 -31.22 16.22 -18.15
N LEU A 189 -31.99 17.30 -18.00
CA LEU A 189 -33.26 17.27 -17.30
C LEU A 189 -34.00 15.99 -17.72
N PRO A 190 -34.65 15.25 -16.81
CA PRO A 190 -35.72 14.38 -17.25
C PRO A 190 -36.76 15.29 -17.90
N LYS A 191 -36.85 15.24 -19.24
CA LYS A 191 -38.04 15.70 -19.93
C LYS A 191 -39.18 14.95 -19.29
N GLU A 192 -40.05 15.70 -18.63
CA GLU A 192 -41.44 15.35 -18.47
C GLU A 192 -41.91 14.76 -19.80
N LYS A 193 -42.38 13.52 -19.73
CA LYS A 193 -43.32 13.00 -20.69
C LYS A 193 -44.53 12.57 -19.88
N GLU A 194 -45.55 13.43 -20.02
CA GLU A 194 -46.95 13.06 -20.26
C GLU A 194 -47.18 11.57 -20.56
#